data_AF-A0A916RKE1-F1
#
_entry.id   AF-A0A916RKE1-F1
#
_cell.length_a   1.000
_cell.length_b   1.000
_cell.length_c   1.000
_cell.angle_alpha   90.00
_cell.angle_beta   90.00
_cell.angle_gamma   90.00
#
_symmetry.space_group_name_H-M   'P 1'
#
loop_
_entity.id
_entity.type
_entity.pdbx_description
1 polymer ?
#
loop_
_entity_poly.entity_id
_entity_poly.type
_entity_poly.pdbx_seq_one_letter_code
_entity_poly.pdbx_strand_id
1 'polypeptide(L)'
;MSAIYPTSNLPFIGSEIEPDYTTAKVAILPIPYEATTTYRRGCVNGPSAILDASQQLECYDEELDRETGLEVGIYTHESIADTGNGKNITIRYAKSNSRNSRKISE
;
A
#
# COMPACT_ATOMS: atom_id res chain seq x y z
N MET A 1 -22.80 11.24 9.83
CA MET A 1 -22.55 10.00 9.07
C MET A 1 -21.08 10.00 8.67
N SER A 2 -20.20 9.24 9.33
CA SER A 2 -18.84 9.04 8.83
C SER A 2 -18.94 8.05 7.67
N ALA A 3 -18.62 8.49 6.45
CA ALA A 3 -18.48 7.56 5.34
C ALA A 3 -17.34 6.60 5.70
N ILE A 4 -17.67 5.34 5.94
CA ILE A 4 -16.68 4.27 5.98
C ILE A 4 -16.35 4.06 4.50
N TYR A 5 -15.17 4.50 4.07
CA TYR A 5 -14.71 4.15 2.73
C TYR A 5 -14.43 2.64 2.74
N PRO A 6 -14.93 1.88 1.77
CA PRO A 6 -14.52 0.48 1.65
C PRO A 6 -13.00 0.45 1.54
N THR A 7 -12.38 -0.54 2.18
CA THR A 7 -10.94 -0.79 2.02
C THR A 7 -10.72 -1.14 0.55
N SER A 8 -10.22 -0.19 -0.25
CA SER A 8 -9.83 -0.49 -1.62
C SER A 8 -8.48 -1.22 -1.58
N ASN A 9 -8.45 -2.37 -2.26
CA ASN A 9 -7.25 -3.18 -2.47
C ASN A 9 -6.67 -2.96 -3.87
N LEU A 10 -6.95 -1.78 -4.44
CA LEU A 10 -6.47 -1.44 -5.76
C LEU A 10 -4.97 -1.15 -5.69
N PRO A 11 -4.17 -1.64 -6.66
CA PRO A 11 -2.80 -1.19 -6.81
C PRO A 11 -2.76 0.32 -7.02
N PHE A 12 -1.78 0.99 -6.40
CA PHE A 12 -1.50 2.39 -6.67
C PHE A 12 -1.16 2.58 -8.14
N ILE A 13 -1.75 3.60 -8.78
CA ILE A 13 -1.70 3.87 -10.23
C ILE A 13 -2.43 2.85 -11.13
N GLY A 14 -3.21 1.96 -10.51
CA GLY A 14 -4.08 1.02 -11.20
C GLY A 14 -3.38 -0.24 -11.71
N SER A 15 -4.12 -1.00 -12.51
CA SER A 15 -3.74 -2.36 -12.94
C SER A 15 -2.61 -2.41 -13.98
N GLU A 16 -2.15 -1.26 -14.47
CA GLU A 16 -1.00 -1.20 -15.38
C GLU A 16 0.31 -1.60 -14.68
N ILE A 17 0.35 -1.47 -13.35
CA ILE A 17 1.49 -1.80 -12.51
C ILE A 17 1.11 -2.91 -11.52
N GLU A 18 1.46 -4.16 -11.85
CA GLU A 18 1.36 -5.31 -10.92
C GLU A 18 2.71 -6.06 -10.74
N PRO A 19 3.79 -5.40 -10.33
CA PRO A 19 5.04 -6.07 -10.02
C PRO A 19 4.93 -6.81 -8.69
N ASP A 20 5.55 -7.99 -8.63
CA ASP A 20 5.71 -8.74 -7.39
C ASP A 20 6.58 -7.96 -6.39
N TYR A 21 6.38 -8.20 -5.09
CA TYR A 21 7.19 -7.59 -4.03
C TYR A 21 8.71 -7.79 -4.24
N THR A 22 9.11 -8.89 -4.88
CA THR A 22 10.53 -9.20 -5.15
C THR A 22 11.12 -8.45 -6.33
N THR A 23 10.30 -7.99 -7.28
CA THR A 23 10.76 -7.32 -8.51
C THR A 23 10.56 -5.81 -8.47
N ALA A 24 9.56 -5.34 -7.72
CA ALA A 24 9.30 -3.92 -7.54
C ALA A 24 10.45 -3.22 -6.81
N LYS A 25 10.83 -2.03 -7.28
CA LYS A 25 11.81 -1.17 -6.57
C LYS A 25 11.15 -0.28 -5.52
N VAL A 26 9.84 -0.08 -5.60
CA VAL A 26 9.05 0.72 -4.66
C VAL A 26 7.92 -0.12 -4.07
N ALA A 27 7.71 -0.01 -2.75
CA ALA A 27 6.60 -0.64 -2.05
C ALA A 27 5.73 0.41 -1.36
N ILE A 28 4.42 0.34 -1.57
CA ILE A 28 3.42 1.14 -0.89
C ILE A 28 2.74 0.28 0.17
N LEU A 29 2.75 0.76 1.41
CA LEU A 29 2.18 0.07 2.57
C LEU A 29 1.02 0.93 3.12
N PRO A 30 -0.23 0.62 2.75
CA PRO A 30 -1.39 1.33 3.28
C PRO A 30 -1.52 1.08 4.79
N ILE A 31 -1.60 2.14 5.61
CA ILE A 31 -1.77 2.03 7.07
C ILE A 31 -3.02 2.81 7.49
N PRO A 32 -4.21 2.19 7.49
CA PRO A 32 -5.45 2.85 7.91
C PRO A 32 -5.50 2.98 9.44
N TYR A 33 -4.75 3.95 9.96
CA TYR A 33 -4.57 4.19 11.39
C TYR A 33 -5.22 5.49 11.86
N GLU A 34 -5.98 5.40 12.95
CA GLU A 34 -6.73 6.53 13.49
C GLU A 34 -6.70 6.65 15.02
N ALA A 35 -6.05 5.73 15.74
CA ALA A 35 -6.15 5.67 17.20
C ALA A 35 -5.63 6.92 17.94
N THR A 36 -4.77 7.72 17.31
CA THR A 36 -4.16 8.93 17.91
C THR A 36 -4.89 10.23 17.53
N THR A 37 -5.97 10.17 16.76
CA THR A 37 -6.73 11.37 16.38
C THR A 37 -7.61 11.87 17.54
N THR A 38 -7.53 13.17 17.84
CA THR A 38 -8.18 13.77 19.03
C THR A 38 -9.34 14.71 18.71
N TYR A 39 -9.54 15.09 17.44
CA TYR A 39 -10.59 16.04 17.06
C TYR A 39 -11.54 15.50 15.99
N ARG A 40 -11.11 15.43 14.72
CA ARG A 40 -11.89 14.85 13.63
C ARG A 40 -11.44 13.43 13.33
N ARG A 41 -12.42 12.61 12.93
CA ARG A 41 -12.22 11.26 12.39
C ARG A 41 -12.23 11.33 10.85
N GLY A 42 -11.70 10.30 10.21
CA GLY A 42 -11.51 10.13 8.77
C GLY A 42 -10.10 9.66 8.37
N CYS A 43 -9.10 9.65 9.26
CA CYS A 43 -7.72 9.27 8.91
C CYS A 43 -7.60 7.80 8.50
N VAL A 44 -8.47 6.94 9.05
CA VAL A 44 -8.57 5.53 8.65
C VAL A 44 -8.91 5.37 7.16
N ASN A 45 -9.61 6.33 6.55
CA ASN A 45 -10.00 6.31 5.14
C ASN A 45 -8.92 6.88 4.20
N GLY A 46 -7.86 7.49 4.74
CA GLY A 46 -6.83 8.16 3.94
C GLY A 46 -6.17 7.24 2.93
N PRO A 47 -5.69 6.04 3.32
CA PRO A 47 -5.00 5.15 2.39
C PRO A 47 -5.89 4.70 1.23
N SER A 48 -7.14 4.29 1.47
CA SER A 48 -8.04 3.90 0.38
C SER A 48 -8.37 5.06 -0.54
N ALA A 49 -8.61 6.26 0.01
CA ALA A 49 -8.85 7.45 -0.78
C ALA A 49 -7.66 7.81 -1.70
N ILE A 50 -6.42 7.60 -1.23
CA ILE A 50 -5.21 7.80 -2.06
C ILE A 50 -5.12 6.75 -3.17
N LEU A 51 -5.35 5.47 -2.87
CA LEU A 51 -5.33 4.40 -3.87
C LEU A 51 -6.39 4.63 -4.96
N ASP A 52 -7.60 5.04 -4.57
CA ASP A 52 -8.69 5.35 -5.49
C ASP A 52 -8.36 6.56 -6.37
N ALA A 53 -7.81 7.63 -5.78
CA ALA A 53 -7.40 8.82 -6.52
C ALA A 53 -6.24 8.53 -7.48
N SER A 54 -5.31 7.66 -7.09
CA SER A 54 -4.13 7.31 -7.89
C SER A 54 -4.48 6.64 -9.23
N GLN A 55 -5.69 6.09 -9.38
CA GLN A 55 -6.16 5.50 -10.64
C GLN A 55 -6.25 6.51 -11.80
N GLN A 56 -6.18 7.81 -11.50
CA GLN A 56 -6.19 8.87 -12.52
C GLN A 56 -4.78 9.31 -12.94
N LEU A 57 -3.73 8.76 -12.33
CA LEU A 57 -2.35 9.05 -12.68
C LEU A 57 -1.87 8.08 -13.75
N GLU A 58 -0.95 8.54 -14.59
CA GLU A 58 -0.31 7.77 -15.65
C GLU A 58 1.11 7.37 -15.25
N CYS A 59 1.60 6.23 -15.77
CA CYS A 59 2.96 5.75 -15.52
C CYS A 59 4.05 6.61 -16.16
N TYR A 60 3.67 7.35 -17.21
CA TYR A 60 4.54 8.23 -17.98
C TYR A 60 4.81 9.53 -17.21
N ASP A 61 6.07 9.92 -17.19
CA ASP A 61 6.55 11.19 -16.66
C ASP A 61 7.03 12.07 -17.82
N GLU A 62 6.40 13.23 -18.00
CA GLU A 62 6.68 14.15 -19.10
C GLU A 62 8.04 14.86 -19.00
N GLU A 63 8.52 15.12 -17.78
CA GLU A 63 9.79 15.83 -17.58
C GLU A 63 10.98 14.91 -17.88
N LEU A 64 10.81 13.62 -17.61
CA LEU A 64 11.82 12.58 -17.85
C LEU A 64 11.68 11.89 -19.21
N ASP A 65 10.54 12.07 -19.89
CA ASP A 65 10.15 11.39 -21.13
C ASP A 65 10.23 9.86 -21.01
N ARG A 66 9.69 9.31 -19.91
CA ARG A 66 9.84 7.89 -19.54
C ARG A 66 8.64 7.32 -18.81
N GLU A 67 8.42 6.01 -18.99
CA GLU A 67 7.44 5.20 -18.26
C GLU A 67 7.95 4.81 -16.86
N THR A 68 8.27 5.81 -16.04
CA THR A 68 8.96 5.62 -14.75
C THR A 68 8.21 4.66 -13.84
N GLY A 69 6.88 4.72 -13.82
CA GLY A 69 6.05 3.77 -13.06
C GLY A 69 6.36 2.32 -13.42
N LEU A 70 6.37 2.00 -14.72
CA LEU A 70 6.61 0.65 -15.22
C LEU A 70 8.06 0.19 -15.01
N GLU A 71 9.04 1.07 -15.25
CA GLU A 71 10.46 0.75 -15.13
C GLU A 71 10.93 0.53 -13.68
N VAL A 72 10.32 1.25 -12.75
CA VAL A 72 10.63 1.15 -11.32
C VAL A 72 9.83 0.00 -10.70
N GLY A 73 8.56 -0.13 -11.09
CA GLY A 73 7.63 -1.07 -10.50
C GLY A 73 7.21 -0.65 -9.10
N ILE A 74 5.90 -0.55 -8.88
CA ILE A 74 5.28 -0.21 -7.61
C ILE A 74 4.47 -1.41 -7.10
N TYR A 75 4.92 -2.03 -6.02
CA TYR A 75 4.13 -3.06 -5.33
C TYR A 75 3.26 -2.40 -4.27
N THR A 76 1.94 -2.58 -4.37
CA THR A 76 1.01 -2.14 -3.32
C THR A 76 0.65 -3.32 -2.45
N HIS A 77 1.02 -3.24 -1.18
CA HIS A 77 0.69 -4.28 -0.21
C HIS A 77 -0.75 -4.08 0.31
N GLU A 78 -1.37 -5.16 0.76
CA GLU A 78 -2.60 -5.13 1.56
C GLU A 78 -2.50 -4.17 2.76
N SER A 79 -3.61 -3.60 3.21
CA SER A 79 -3.60 -2.68 4.37
C SER A 79 -3.02 -3.32 5.63
N ILE A 80 -2.10 -2.60 6.29
CA ILE A 80 -1.42 -3.00 7.53
C ILE A 80 -1.97 -2.16 8.69
N ALA A 81 -2.22 -2.79 9.84
CA ALA A 81 -2.63 -2.10 11.06
C ALA A 81 -3.94 -1.27 10.95
N ASP A 82 -4.94 -1.87 10.31
CA ASP A 82 -6.28 -1.31 10.17
C ASP A 82 -7.00 -1.18 11.51
N THR A 83 -7.18 0.07 11.95
CA THR A 83 -7.87 0.39 13.20
C THR A 83 -9.40 0.44 13.02
N GLY A 84 -9.90 0.55 11.79
CA GLY A 84 -11.33 0.59 11.47
C GLY A 84 -11.99 -0.79 11.52
N ASN A 85 -11.24 -1.85 11.23
CA ASN A 85 -11.75 -3.21 11.13
C ASN A 85 -11.30 -4.14 12.28
N GLY A 86 -10.73 -3.60 13.36
CA GLY A 86 -10.33 -4.37 14.54
C GLY A 86 -9.24 -5.42 14.31
N LYS A 87 -8.51 -5.36 13.18
CA LYS A 87 -7.37 -6.25 12.92
C LYS A 87 -6.23 -5.87 13.86
N ASN A 88 -6.09 -6.63 14.95
CA ASN A 88 -4.98 -6.50 15.88
C ASN A 88 -3.65 -6.65 15.12
N ILE A 89 -2.80 -5.63 15.21
CA ILE A 89 -1.43 -5.61 14.68
C ILE A 89 -0.67 -6.76 15.33
N THR A 90 -0.68 -7.93 14.71
CA THR A 90 0.06 -9.07 15.25
C THR A 90 1.50 -8.90 14.78
N ILE A 91 2.46 -8.93 15.71
CA ILE A 91 3.93 -8.85 15.47
C ILE A 91 4.45 -9.94 14.49
N ARG A 92 3.58 -10.77 13.92
CA ARG A 92 3.91 -11.81 12.94
C ARG A 92 4.52 -11.26 11.65
N TYR A 93 4.22 -10.01 11.24
CA TYR A 93 4.87 -9.38 10.08
C TYR A 93 6.38 -9.19 10.26
N ALA A 94 6.85 -8.89 11.47
CA ALA A 94 8.30 -8.72 11.72
C ALA A 94 9.07 -10.06 11.75
N LYS A 95 8.38 -11.21 11.88
CA LYS A 95 9.00 -12.53 12.05
C LYS A 95 8.96 -13.45 10.83
N SER A 96 8.09 -13.20 9.84
CA SER A 96 8.04 -14.02 8.62
C SER A 96 9.26 -13.79 7.71
N ASN A 97 9.73 -12.53 7.61
CA ASN A 97 10.84 -12.19 6.72
C ASN A 97 12.23 -12.63 7.24
N SER A 98 12.38 -12.95 8.52
CA SER A 98 13.65 -13.45 9.09
C SER A 98 13.84 -14.97 8.93
N ARG A 99 12.83 -15.71 8.43
CA ARG A 99 12.92 -17.16 8.21
C ARG A 99 13.20 -17.52 6.76
N ASN A 100 12.79 -16.69 5.79
CA ASN A 100 12.99 -17.00 4.37
C ASN A 100 14.43 -16.73 3.89
N SER A 101 15.20 -15.93 4.61
CA SER A 101 16.61 -15.63 4.31
C SER A 101 17.60 -16.73 4.72
N ARG A 102 17.17 -17.83 5.35
CA ARG A 102 18.03 -18.98 5.70
C ARG A 102 17.88 -20.20 4.79
N LYS A 103 17.01 -20.16 3.77
CA LYS A 103 16.76 -21.30 2.87
C LYS A 103 17.40 -21.19 1.48
N ILE A 104 18.21 -20.15 1.24
CA ILE A 104 18.87 -19.90 -0.06
C ILE A 104 20.40 -20.11 0.04
N SER A 105 20.85 -20.87 1.05
CA SER A 105 22.28 -21.14 1.29
C SER A 105 22.56 -22.58 1.73
N GLU A 106 21.82 -23.55 1.19
CA GLU A 106 22.16 -24.98 1.23
C GLU A 106 21.92 -25.60 -0.15
#